data_AF-A0A4S2GQC4-F1
#
_entry.id   AF-A0A4S2GQC4-F1
#
_cell.length_a   1.000
_cell.length_b   1.000
_cell.length_c   1.000
_cell.angle_alpha   90.00
_cell.angle_beta   90.00
_cell.angle_gamma   90.00
#
_symmetry.space_group_name_H-M   'P 1'
#
loop_
_entity.id
_entity.type
_entity.pdbx_description
1 polymer ?
#
loop_
_entity_poly.entity_id
_entity_poly.type
_entity_poly.pdbx_seq_one_letter_code
_entity_poly.pdbx_strand_id
1 'polypeptide(L)'
;MKQHGLTAGLASLLALSLAACGNGGEGGSEGGERASRDRGDGDTEIVRIDTNPYPSTYTPAPSGVTLIRGATVYDGIGGELADTDILIRDGR
;
A
#
# COMPACT_ATOMS: atom_id res chain seq x y z
N MET A 1 42.24 30.57 26.06
CA MET A 1 41.84 31.80 25.34
C MET A 1 40.80 31.39 24.29
N LYS A 2 39.53 31.11 24.63
CA LYS A 2 38.38 32.02 24.81
C LYS A 2 38.39 33.22 23.86
N GLN A 3 37.65 33.10 22.74
CA GLN A 3 37.10 34.19 21.94
C GLN A 3 35.80 33.71 21.25
N HIS A 4 34.66 34.22 21.71
CA HIS A 4 33.43 34.65 21.02
C HIS A 4 32.94 33.89 19.76
N GLY A 5 31.72 33.35 19.65
CA GLY A 5 30.45 33.84 20.18
C GLY A 5 29.83 34.89 19.25
N LEU A 6 28.80 34.47 18.49
CA LEU A 6 27.73 35.27 17.88
C LEU A 6 28.05 36.15 16.65
N THR A 7 27.67 35.69 15.45
CA THR A 7 27.15 36.58 14.39
C THR A 7 25.84 36.03 13.85
N ALA A 8 24.80 36.83 14.08
CA ALA A 8 23.48 36.69 13.50
C ALA A 8 23.46 37.19 12.06
N GLY A 9 22.57 36.62 11.25
CA GLY A 9 21.82 37.36 10.22
C GLY A 9 22.42 37.47 8.82
N LEU A 10 21.93 36.63 7.91
CA LEU A 10 21.58 36.95 6.51
C LEU A 10 20.95 35.67 5.93
N ALA A 11 19.65 35.41 6.09
CA ALA A 11 18.56 36.03 5.33
C ALA A 11 18.89 36.10 3.83
N SER A 12 18.51 35.08 3.06
CA SER A 12 17.75 35.28 1.81
C SER A 12 17.39 33.98 1.09
N LEU A 13 16.06 33.82 0.94
CA LEU A 13 15.33 33.34 -0.24
C LEU A 13 15.70 31.98 -0.86
N LEU A 14 14.89 30.96 -0.53
CA LEU A 14 14.38 30.07 -1.57
C LEU A 14 12.84 30.12 -1.53
N ALA A 15 12.27 30.61 -2.63
CA ALA A 15 10.87 30.97 -2.75
C ALA A 15 9.93 29.76 -2.70
N LEU A 16 8.87 29.89 -1.90
CA LEU A 16 7.65 29.11 -1.95
C LEU A 16 6.90 29.45 -3.26
N SER A 17 6.65 28.46 -4.10
CA SER A 17 5.60 28.53 -5.13
C SER A 17 4.72 27.28 -5.06
N LEU A 18 4.02 27.14 -3.93
CA LEU A 18 2.87 26.24 -3.82
C LEU A 18 1.67 26.99 -4.40
N ALA A 19 1.46 26.83 -5.71
CA ALA A 19 0.33 27.42 -6.42
C ALA A 19 -0.98 26.92 -5.80
N ALA A 20 -1.68 27.83 -5.14
CA ALA A 20 -3.05 27.70 -4.73
C ALA A 20 -3.96 27.80 -5.96
N CYS A 21 -4.59 26.69 -6.34
CA CYS A 21 -5.94 26.73 -6.89
C CYS A 21 -6.87 26.25 -5.79
N GLY A 22 -7.33 27.20 -4.98
CA GLY A 22 -8.52 27.06 -4.16
C GLY A 22 -9.47 28.19 -4.57
N ASN A 23 -10.52 27.86 -5.33
CA ASN A 23 -11.74 28.64 -5.34
C ASN A 23 -12.83 27.80 -4.67
N GLY A 24 -13.33 28.31 -3.56
CA GLY A 24 -14.29 27.66 -2.68
C GLY A 24 -15.74 27.65 -3.18
N GLY A 25 -16.57 27.07 -2.34
CA GLY A 25 -18.00 26.80 -2.56
C GLY A 25 -18.24 25.31 -2.34
N GLU A 26 -18.30 24.86 -1.09
CA GLU A 26 -19.56 24.66 -0.35
C GLU A 26 -20.18 23.29 -0.62
N GLY A 27 -20.76 22.76 0.45
CA GLY A 27 -21.21 21.38 0.55
C GLY A 27 -22.13 20.95 -0.57
N GLY A 28 -21.91 19.73 -1.02
CA GLY A 28 -22.79 19.05 -1.92
C GLY A 28 -22.11 17.76 -2.30
N SER A 29 -22.56 16.67 -1.71
CA SER A 29 -22.41 15.38 -2.35
C SER A 29 -23.06 15.56 -3.71
N GLU A 30 -22.26 15.74 -4.76
CA GLU A 30 -22.70 15.42 -6.11
C GLU A 30 -22.83 13.90 -6.12
N GLY A 31 -23.94 13.45 -5.52
CA GLY A 31 -24.71 12.36 -6.07
C GLY A 31 -24.89 12.75 -7.51
N GLY A 32 -24.00 12.24 -8.36
CA GLY A 32 -24.28 12.15 -9.77
C GLY A 32 -25.51 11.28 -9.86
N GLU A 33 -26.69 11.90 -9.85
CA GLU A 33 -27.82 11.45 -10.63
C GLU A 33 -27.30 11.30 -12.05
N ARG A 34 -26.73 10.11 -12.30
CA ARG A 34 -26.66 9.55 -13.63
C ARG A 34 -28.11 9.55 -14.06
N ALA A 35 -28.46 10.55 -14.88
CA ALA A 35 -29.73 10.69 -15.53
C ALA A 35 -30.26 9.28 -15.79
N SER A 36 -31.38 8.96 -15.14
CA SER A 36 -32.07 7.71 -15.35
C SER A 36 -32.30 7.63 -16.84
N ARG A 37 -31.46 6.85 -17.51
CA ARG A 37 -31.80 6.33 -18.81
C ARG A 37 -32.85 5.30 -18.47
N ASP A 38 -34.09 5.77 -18.45
CA ASP A 38 -35.26 4.96 -18.74
C ASP A 38 -35.00 4.35 -20.12
N ARG A 39 -34.21 3.27 -20.11
CA ARG A 39 -33.69 2.63 -21.29
C ARG A 39 -34.46 1.34 -21.44
N GLY A 40 -35.74 1.52 -21.75
CA GLY A 40 -36.62 0.49 -22.28
C GLY A 40 -36.89 -0.64 -21.31
N ASP A 41 -38.17 -0.87 -21.11
CA ASP A 41 -38.76 -2.20 -21.00
C ASP A 41 -38.35 -3.05 -22.22
N GLY A 42 -37.08 -3.44 -22.24
CA GLY A 42 -36.48 -4.36 -23.17
C GLY A 42 -36.18 -5.59 -22.37
N ASP A 43 -36.92 -6.65 -22.64
CA ASP A 43 -36.76 -8.00 -22.09
C ASP A 43 -35.44 -8.64 -22.59
N THR A 44 -34.33 -7.95 -22.38
CA THR A 44 -32.99 -8.46 -22.63
C THR A 44 -32.57 -9.19 -21.37
N GLU A 45 -32.63 -10.52 -21.43
CA GLU A 45 -32.11 -11.41 -20.42
C GLU A 45 -30.64 -11.05 -20.11
N ILE A 46 -30.40 -10.43 -18.95
CA ILE A 46 -29.04 -10.15 -18.50
C ILE A 46 -28.40 -11.47 -18.09
N VAL A 47 -27.51 -11.97 -18.94
CA VAL A 47 -26.68 -13.15 -18.61
C VAL A 47 -25.75 -12.79 -17.45
N ARG A 48 -26.03 -13.38 -16.29
CA ARG A 48 -25.15 -13.29 -15.12
C ARG A 48 -24.07 -14.36 -15.21
N ILE A 49 -22.82 -13.94 -15.34
CA ILE A 49 -21.65 -14.83 -15.32
C ILE A 49 -21.24 -15.07 -13.87
N ASP A 50 -20.91 -16.32 -13.54
CA ASP A 50 -20.32 -16.66 -12.25
C ASP A 50 -19.00 -15.89 -12.08
N THR A 51 -18.86 -15.17 -10.96
CA THR A 51 -17.65 -14.42 -10.62
C THR A 51 -16.50 -15.32 -10.15
N ASN A 52 -16.80 -16.59 -9.86
CA ASN A 52 -15.82 -17.58 -9.41
C ASN A 52 -16.02 -18.92 -10.16
N PRO A 53 -15.88 -18.93 -11.51
CA PRO A 53 -16.15 -20.13 -12.31
C PRO A 53 -15.14 -21.27 -12.05
N TYR A 54 -14.03 -20.97 -11.38
CA TYR A 54 -12.97 -21.93 -11.04
C TYR A 54 -12.54 -21.74 -9.59
N PRO A 55 -13.31 -22.24 -8.61
CA PRO A 55 -12.94 -22.13 -7.21
C PRO A 55 -11.63 -22.87 -6.96
N SER A 56 -10.78 -22.28 -6.10
CA SER A 56 -9.55 -22.94 -5.66
C SER A 56 -9.86 -24.25 -4.94
N THR A 57 -9.14 -25.32 -5.31
CA THR A 57 -9.18 -26.62 -4.62
C THR A 57 -8.04 -26.79 -3.60
N TYR A 58 -7.20 -25.76 -3.47
CA TYR A 58 -6.05 -25.78 -2.58
C TYR A 58 -6.49 -25.92 -1.12
N THR A 59 -5.99 -26.95 -0.47
CA THR A 59 -6.08 -27.13 0.98
C THR A 59 -4.67 -27.04 1.55
N PRO A 60 -4.36 -26.05 2.41
CA PRO A 60 -3.06 -25.96 3.04
C PRO A 60 -2.77 -27.22 3.86
N ALA A 61 -1.54 -27.74 3.77
CA ALA A 61 -1.08 -28.75 4.69
C ALA A 61 -0.97 -28.14 6.11
N PRO A 62 -1.17 -28.93 7.18
CA PRO A 62 -0.95 -28.45 8.54
C PRO A 62 0.50 -27.99 8.71
N SER A 63 0.69 -26.85 9.39
CA SER A 63 2.01 -26.33 9.70
C SER A 63 2.65 -27.14 10.85
N GLY A 64 3.87 -27.62 10.64
CA GLY A 64 4.69 -28.27 11.67
C GLY A 64 5.88 -27.40 12.06
N VAL A 65 6.46 -27.67 13.23
CA VAL A 65 7.71 -27.02 13.67
C VAL A 65 8.88 -27.56 12.84
N THR A 66 9.64 -26.66 12.22
CA THR A 66 10.83 -27.02 11.42
C THR A 66 12.04 -26.23 11.90
N LEU A 67 13.19 -26.90 12.05
CA LEU A 67 14.47 -26.26 12.38
C LEU A 67 15.48 -26.53 11.27
N ILE A 68 15.95 -25.47 10.62
CA ILE A 68 17.09 -25.49 9.70
C ILE A 68 18.32 -25.07 10.49
N ARG A 69 19.43 -25.81 10.39
CA ARG A 69 20.61 -25.59 11.24
C ARG A 69 21.84 -25.20 10.44
N GLY A 70 22.67 -24.32 11.02
CA GLY A 70 23.98 -23.93 10.48
C GLY A 70 23.92 -23.36 9.05
N ALA A 71 22.85 -22.63 8.72
CA ALA A 71 22.64 -22.09 7.39
C ALA A 71 23.42 -20.78 7.19
N THR A 72 23.87 -20.55 5.96
CA THR A 72 24.19 -19.20 5.49
C THR A 72 22.91 -18.57 4.97
N VAL A 73 22.41 -17.54 5.65
CA VAL A 73 21.12 -16.91 5.38
C VAL A 73 21.33 -15.60 4.64
N TYR A 74 20.66 -15.43 3.51
CA TYR A 74 20.52 -14.16 2.82
C TYR A 74 19.10 -13.63 3.03
N ASP A 75 18.97 -12.45 3.64
CA ASP A 75 17.70 -11.94 4.18
C ASP A 75 16.81 -11.21 3.15
N GLY A 76 17.29 -11.02 1.92
CA GLY A 76 16.58 -10.31 0.85
C GLY A 76 16.63 -8.78 0.93
N ILE A 77 17.25 -8.20 1.96
CA ILE A 77 17.53 -6.75 2.07
C ILE A 77 19.03 -6.43 1.95
N GLY A 78 19.84 -7.44 1.58
CA GLY A 78 21.27 -7.32 1.32
C GLY A 78 22.15 -7.77 2.48
N GLY A 79 21.58 -8.34 3.54
CA GLY A 79 22.30 -8.93 4.66
C GLY A 79 22.67 -10.39 4.44
N GLU A 80 23.74 -10.81 5.13
CA GLU A 80 24.20 -12.20 5.22
C GLU A 80 24.40 -12.57 6.69
N LEU A 81 23.89 -13.74 7.08
CA LEU A 81 24.12 -14.33 8.40
C LEU A 81 24.75 -15.71 8.23
N ALA A 82 25.95 -15.90 8.78
CA ALA A 82 26.65 -17.17 8.76
C ALA A 82 26.25 -18.05 9.96
N ASP A 83 26.33 -19.38 9.78
CA ASP A 83 26.12 -20.40 10.83
C ASP A 83 24.85 -20.15 11.67
N THR A 84 23.75 -19.83 10.99
CA THR A 84 22.51 -19.38 11.63
C THR A 84 21.45 -20.48 11.58
N ASP A 85 20.77 -20.68 12.70
CA ASP A 85 19.61 -21.57 12.81
C ASP A 85 18.31 -20.79 12.50
N ILE A 86 17.42 -21.39 11.70
CA ILE A 86 16.09 -20.85 11.41
C ILE A 86 15.03 -21.78 12.01
N LEU A 87 14.26 -21.24 12.96
CA LEU A 87 13.09 -21.89 13.52
C LEU A 87 11.84 -21.41 12.79
N ILE A 88 11.13 -22.33 12.13
CA ILE A 88 9.85 -22.07 11.48
C ILE A 88 8.73 -22.65 12.35
N ARG A 89 7.75 -21.81 12.73
CA ARG A 89 6.56 -22.21 13.50
C ARG A 89 5.33 -21.57 12.90
N ASP A 90 4.25 -22.34 12.79
CA ASP A 90 2.97 -21.87 12.24
C ASP A 90 3.10 -21.21 10.85
N GLY A 91 4.08 -21.68 10.06
CA GLY A 91 4.38 -21.16 8.72
C GLY A 91 5.16 -19.83 8.69
N ARG A 92 5.82 -19.45 9.78
CA ARG A 92 6.58 -18.19 9.94
C ARG A 92 7.97 -18.43 10.50
#